data_AF-A0A392PND6-F1
#
_entry.id   AF-A0A392PND6-F1
#
_cell.length_a   1.000
_cell.length_b   1.000
_cell.length_c   1.000
_cell.angle_alpha   90.00
_cell.angle_beta   90.00
_cell.angle_gamma   90.00
#
_symmetry.space_group_name_H-M   'P 1'
#
loop_
_entity.id
_entity.type
_entity.pdbx_description
1 polymer ?
#
loop_
_entity_poly.entity_id
_entity_poly.type
_entity_poly.pdbx_seq_one_letter_code
_entity_poly.pdbx_strand_id
1 'polypeptide(L)'
;MALEGLGLLKSENQIDGLKYPKLGMMLDYILRQQPKLLASTEIRDQNLLFPSNTYIAMIKFLMKCFESELEKNKSLEGSSEFMSSVKTFCLLLEHSMSFEGSVELHVTSAK
;
A
#
# COMPACT_ATOMS: atom_id res chain seq x y z
N MET A 1 4.42 -17.04 -26.49
CA MET A 1 5.48 -16.01 -26.45
C MET A 1 4.82 -14.66 -26.71
N ALA A 2 4.38 -13.98 -25.65
CA ALA A 2 3.70 -12.68 -25.73
C ALA A 2 4.23 -11.69 -24.66
N LEU A 3 5.23 -12.12 -23.88
CA LEU A 3 5.81 -11.35 -22.77
C LEU A 3 7.14 -10.70 -23.15
N GLU A 4 7.78 -11.10 -24.26
CA GLU A 4 9.05 -10.50 -24.70
C GLU A 4 8.91 -9.03 -25.13
N GLY A 5 7.73 -8.56 -25.51
CA GLY A 5 7.49 -7.17 -25.93
C GLY A 5 7.33 -6.14 -24.80
N LEU A 6 7.20 -6.60 -23.54
CA LEU A 6 6.91 -5.71 -22.40
C LEU A 6 8.15 -5.31 -21.59
N GLY A 7 9.36 -5.72 -22.00
CA GLY A 7 10.59 -5.32 -21.30
C GLY A 7 10.65 -5.74 -19.82
N LEU A 8 9.76 -6.63 -19.38
CA LEU A 8 9.64 -7.14 -18.01
C LEU A 8 10.74 -8.15 -17.64
N LEU A 9 11.69 -8.39 -18.55
CA LEU A 9 12.79 -9.34 -18.38
C LEU A 9 14.10 -8.67 -17.92
N LYS A 10 14.00 -7.50 -17.26
CA LYS A 10 15.09 -7.02 -16.42
C LYS A 10 14.78 -7.40 -14.98
N SER A 11 15.65 -8.24 -14.45
CA SER A 11 15.88 -8.55 -13.05
C SER A 11 15.19 -7.62 -12.06
N GLU A 12 14.60 -8.21 -11.03
CA GLU A 12 13.87 -7.61 -9.90
C GLU A 12 14.58 -6.48 -9.13
N ASN A 13 15.78 -6.08 -9.56
CA ASN A 13 16.60 -5.06 -8.93
C ASN A 13 16.96 -3.97 -9.94
N GLN A 14 16.36 -2.80 -9.72
CA GLN A 14 16.67 -1.50 -10.35
C GLN A 14 16.36 -1.39 -11.85
N ILE A 15 15.16 -0.88 -12.14
CA ILE A 15 14.97 -0.03 -13.30
C ILE A 15 15.74 1.27 -13.01
N ASP A 16 16.95 1.39 -13.56
CA ASP A 16 17.75 2.62 -13.48
C ASP A 16 16.92 3.82 -13.93
N GLY A 17 16.83 4.84 -13.07
CA GLY A 17 16.05 6.05 -13.31
C GLY A 17 14.58 6.01 -12.87
N LEU A 18 14.08 4.90 -12.31
CA LEU A 18 12.75 4.85 -11.72
C LEU A 18 12.68 5.74 -10.47
N LYS A 19 12.03 6.90 -10.60
CA LYS A 19 11.77 7.80 -9.47
C LYS A 19 10.40 7.47 -8.88
N TYR A 20 10.42 6.86 -7.70
CA TYR A 20 9.20 6.75 -6.90
C TYR A 20 8.71 8.14 -6.46
N PRO A 21 7.38 8.39 -6.51
CA PRO A 21 6.80 9.61 -5.98
C PRO A 21 6.94 9.67 -4.46
N LYS A 22 6.69 10.85 -3.88
CA LYS A 22 6.60 10.99 -2.42
C LYS A 22 5.45 10.13 -1.88
N LEU A 23 5.67 9.48 -0.75
CA LEU A 23 4.70 8.64 -0.07
C LEU A 23 3.40 9.42 0.20
N GLY A 24 3.50 10.62 0.77
CA GLY A 24 2.35 11.46 1.09
C GLY A 24 1.49 11.78 -0.12
N MET A 25 2.11 12.12 -1.26
CA MET A 25 1.37 12.40 -2.50
C MET A 25 0.60 11.18 -3.01
N MET A 26 1.19 9.99 -2.91
CA MET A 26 0.52 8.77 -3.36
C MET A 26 -0.62 8.37 -2.42
N LEU A 27 -0.41 8.51 -1.10
CA LEU A 27 -1.47 8.29 -0.11
C LEU A 27 -2.64 9.24 -0.34
N ASP A 28 -2.36 10.54 -0.51
CA ASP A 28 -3.40 11.54 -0.81
C ASP A 28 -4.17 11.17 -2.08
N TYR A 29 -3.47 10.72 -3.12
CA TYR A 29 -4.12 10.26 -4.34
C TYR A 29 -5.05 9.07 -4.07
N ILE A 30 -4.56 8.02 -3.40
CA ILE A 30 -5.35 6.83 -3.07
C ILE A 30 -6.58 7.19 -2.24
N LEU A 31 -6.41 8.01 -1.22
CA LEU A 31 -7.48 8.44 -0.32
C LEU A 31 -8.52 9.31 -1.02
N ARG A 32 -8.12 10.13 -1.99
CA ARG A 32 -9.07 10.86 -2.84
C ARG A 32 -9.89 9.92 -3.72
N GLN A 33 -9.30 8.84 -4.22
CA GLN A 33 -10.00 7.86 -5.05
C GLN A 33 -10.92 6.94 -4.24
N GLN A 34 -10.54 6.59 -3.00
CA GLN A 34 -11.37 5.83 -2.07
C GLN A 34 -11.32 6.40 -0.65
N PRO A 35 -12.12 7.45 -0.36
CA PRO A 35 -12.16 8.08 0.97
C PRO A 35 -12.60 7.13 2.08
N LYS A 36 -13.34 6.06 1.73
CA LYS A 36 -13.81 5.04 2.66
C LYS A 36 -12.68 4.24 3.32
N LEU A 37 -11.45 4.29 2.77
CA LEU A 37 -10.28 3.63 3.37
C LEU A 37 -9.96 4.12 4.79
N LEU A 38 -10.25 5.39 5.10
CA LEU A 38 -10.02 5.97 6.43
C LEU A 38 -11.28 5.98 7.30
N ALA A 39 -12.43 5.69 6.71
CA ALA A 39 -13.67 5.59 7.46
C ALA A 39 -13.63 4.24 8.22
N SER A 40 -13.19 4.27 9.48
CA SER A 40 -13.20 3.12 10.40
C SER A 40 -14.63 2.66 10.77
N THR A 41 -15.62 3.03 9.97
CA THR A 41 -17.04 2.84 10.29
C THR A 41 -17.34 1.37 10.11
N GLU A 42 -17.39 0.66 11.25
CA GLU A 42 -18.04 -0.63 11.46
C GLU A 42 -18.37 -1.34 10.15
N ILE A 43 -17.37 -1.93 9.51
CA ILE A 43 -17.58 -2.76 8.34
C ILE A 43 -18.16 -4.07 8.86
N ARG A 44 -19.44 -4.01 9.26
CA ARG A 44 -20.34 -5.14 9.48
C ARG A 44 -20.63 -5.88 8.16
N ASP A 45 -20.11 -5.37 7.04
CA ASP A 45 -20.33 -5.88 5.70
C ASP A 45 -19.00 -6.35 5.11
N GLN A 46 -18.77 -7.66 5.15
CA GLN A 46 -17.47 -8.32 5.00
C GLN A 46 -16.82 -8.26 3.60
N ASN A 47 -16.75 -7.08 2.99
CA ASN A 47 -16.17 -6.90 1.66
C ASN A 47 -15.04 -5.86 1.71
N LEU A 48 -13.84 -6.25 1.29
CA LEU A 48 -12.74 -5.33 1.03
C LEU A 48 -13.17 -4.25 0.04
N LEU A 49 -12.67 -3.03 0.23
CA LEU A 49 -12.85 -1.94 -0.75
C LEU A 49 -12.16 -2.22 -2.10
N PHE A 50 -11.18 -3.12 -2.09
CA PHE A 50 -10.46 -3.60 -3.27
C PHE A 50 -10.21 -5.11 -3.20
N PRO A 51 -10.00 -5.81 -4.32
CA PRO A 51 -9.50 -7.18 -4.29
C PRO A 51 -8.21 -7.30 -3.46
N SER A 52 -8.00 -8.45 -2.80
CA SER A 52 -6.80 -8.70 -1.97
C SER A 52 -5.49 -8.46 -2.74
N ASN A 53 -5.42 -8.92 -4.00
CA ASN A 53 -4.27 -8.69 -4.88
C ASN A 53 -3.98 -7.19 -5.11
N THR A 54 -5.02 -6.34 -5.14
CA THR A 54 -4.87 -4.90 -5.28
C THR A 54 -4.26 -4.29 -4.03
N TYR A 55 -4.69 -4.71 -2.83
CA TYR A 55 -4.05 -4.30 -1.59
C TYR A 55 -2.59 -4.70 -1.52
N ILE A 56 -2.26 -5.94 -1.87
CA ILE A 56 -0.87 -6.43 -1.89
C ILE A 56 0.00 -5.59 -2.83
N ALA A 57 -0.48 -5.33 -4.06
CA ALA A 57 0.25 -4.51 -5.02
C ALA A 57 0.41 -3.06 -4.55
N MET A 58 -0.64 -2.47 -3.99
CA MET A 58 -0.65 -1.12 -3.44
C MET A 58 0.34 -0.98 -2.28
N ILE A 59 0.33 -1.93 -1.34
CA ILE A 59 1.24 -1.94 -0.18
C ILE A 59 2.69 -2.06 -0.65
N LYS A 60 2.99 -2.99 -1.56
CA LYS A 60 4.35 -3.14 -2.12
C LYS A 60 4.82 -1.85 -2.80
N PHE A 61 3.95 -1.18 -3.56
CA PHE A 61 4.29 0.08 -4.21
C PHE A 61 4.53 1.22 -3.20
N LEU A 62 3.66 1.36 -2.20
CA LEU A 62 3.81 2.37 -1.16
C LEU A 62 5.06 2.14 -0.30
N MET A 63 5.42 0.88 -0.02
CA MET A 63 6.69 0.52 0.62
C MET A 63 7.89 1.02 -0.19
N LYS A 64 7.87 0.85 -1.52
CA LYS A 64 8.94 1.37 -2.38
C LYS A 64 9.01 2.91 -2.38
N CYS A 65 7.87 3.59 -2.28
CA CYS A 65 7.83 5.04 -2.13
C CYS A 65 8.43 5.49 -0.79
N PHE A 66 8.08 4.79 0.30
CA PHE A 66 8.63 5.03 1.64
C PHE A 66 10.16 4.83 1.66
N GLU A 67 10.65 3.68 1.19
CA GLU A 67 12.09 3.38 1.10
C GLU A 67 12.83 4.45 0.30
N SER A 68 12.32 4.81 -0.87
CA SER A 68 12.96 5.81 -1.73
C SER A 68 12.99 7.22 -1.11
N GLU A 69 11.94 7.61 -0.39
CA GLU A 69 11.88 8.92 0.25
C GLU A 69 12.78 9.00 1.50
N LEU A 70 12.88 7.91 2.26
CA LEU A 70 13.78 7.76 3.40
C LEU A 70 15.26 7.79 2.96
N GLU A 71 15.62 7.06 1.90
CA GLU A 71 16.98 7.05 1.36
C GLU A 71 17.44 8.42 0.86
N LYS A 72 16.54 9.16 0.21
CA LYS A 72 16.84 10.49 -0.35
C LYS A 72 16.95 11.58 0.71
N ASN A 73 16.29 11.43 1.85
CA ASN A 73 16.23 12.48 2.86
C ASN A 73 16.44 11.91 4.27
N LYS A 74 17.70 11.63 4.63
CA LYS A 74 18.06 11.22 6.00
C LYS A 74 17.68 12.24 7.08
N SER A 75 17.45 13.50 6.72
CA SER A 75 16.94 14.55 7.62
C SER A 75 15.42 14.57 7.78
N LEU A 76 14.68 13.81 6.96
CA LEU A 76 13.22 13.81 6.90
C LEU A 76 12.57 12.83 7.90
N GLU A 77 13.36 11.93 8.48
CA GLU A 77 12.91 10.95 9.48
C GLU A 77 12.26 11.63 10.70
N GLY A 78 12.55 12.92 10.94
CA GLY A 78 11.90 13.76 11.95
C GLY A 78 10.92 14.82 11.42
N SER A 79 10.65 14.86 10.10
CA SER A 79 9.71 15.83 9.53
C SER A 79 8.27 15.48 9.92
N SER A 80 7.53 16.47 10.43
CA SER A 80 6.12 16.30 10.81
C SER A 80 5.25 15.82 9.63
N GLU A 81 5.53 16.28 8.41
CA GLU A 81 4.80 15.89 7.19
C GLU A 81 5.05 14.42 6.82
N PHE A 82 6.31 13.98 6.91
CA PHE A 82 6.68 12.60 6.62
C PHE A 82 6.08 11.65 7.66
N MET A 83 6.19 12.00 8.95
CA MET A 83 5.57 11.22 10.02
C MET A 83 4.05 11.15 9.90
N SER A 84 3.39 12.22 9.43
CA SER A 84 1.96 12.19 9.12
C SER A 84 1.66 11.18 8.01
N SER A 85 2.48 11.17 6.96
CA SER A 85 2.34 10.22 5.84
C SER A 85 2.55 8.77 6.31
N VAL A 86 3.54 8.52 7.15
CA VAL A 86 3.79 7.20 7.75
C VAL A 86 2.61 6.73 8.59
N LYS A 87 2.03 7.59 9.42
CA LYS A 87 0.82 7.25 10.21
C LYS A 87 -0.35 6.86 9.31
N THR A 88 -0.61 7.64 8.26
CA THR A 88 -1.66 7.33 7.28
C THR A 88 -1.40 6.01 6.58
N PHE A 89 -0.14 5.71 6.25
CA PHE A 89 0.23 4.43 5.66
C PHE A 89 -0.03 3.25 6.62
N CYS A 90 0.30 3.38 7.90
CA CYS A 90 -0.01 2.36 8.91
C CYS A 90 -1.52 2.11 9.04
N LEU A 91 -2.35 3.16 9.04
CA LEU A 91 -3.81 3.00 9.08
C LEU A 91 -4.36 2.20 7.87
N LEU A 92 -3.78 2.42 6.68
CA LEU A 92 -4.13 1.65 5.48
C LEU A 92 -3.74 0.17 5.62
N LEU A 93 -2.59 -0.12 6.24
CA LEU A 93 -2.16 -1.49 6.54
C LEU A 93 -3.11 -2.15 7.53
N GLU A 94 -3.47 -1.46 8.62
CA GLU A 94 -4.43 -1.95 9.62
C GLU A 94 -5.77 -2.33 8.96
N HIS A 95 -6.31 -1.47 8.09
CA HIS A 95 -7.53 -1.76 7.33
C HIS A 95 -7.37 -3.02 6.45
N SER A 96 -6.22 -3.23 5.82
CA SER A 96 -5.99 -4.44 5.01
C SER A 96 -5.93 -5.71 5.86
N MET A 97 -5.28 -5.65 7.02
CA MET A 97 -5.10 -6.79 7.92
C MET A 97 -6.37 -7.15 8.70
N SER A 98 -7.21 -6.17 9.03
CA SER A 98 -8.50 -6.43 9.69
C SER A 98 -9.44 -7.30 8.84
N PHE A 99 -9.21 -7.37 7.54
CA PHE A 99 -9.98 -8.23 6.64
C PHE A 99 -9.40 -9.64 6.48
N GLU A 100 -8.07 -9.77 6.28
CA GLU A 100 -7.40 -11.07 6.08
C GLU A 100 -7.60 -11.98 7.30
N GLY A 101 -7.50 -11.43 8.52
CA GLY A 101 -7.74 -12.17 9.76
C GLY A 101 -9.18 -12.64 9.95
N SER A 102 -10.17 -11.94 9.39
CA SER A 102 -11.58 -12.34 9.46
C SER A 102 -11.94 -13.46 8.49
N VAL A 103 -11.33 -13.48 7.30
CA VAL A 103 -11.60 -14.52 6.29
C VAL A 103 -11.03 -15.88 6.72
N GLU A 104 -9.79 -15.91 7.22
CA GLU A 104 -9.14 -17.17 7.62
C GLU A 104 -9.78 -17.79 8.88
N LEU A 105 -10.27 -16.97 9.82
CA LEU A 105 -11.02 -17.42 11.00
C LEU A 105 -12.43 -17.94 10.66
N HIS A 106 -13.12 -17.37 9.68
CA HIS A 106 -14.41 -17.89 9.24
C HIS A 106 -14.30 -19.23 8.50
N VAL A 107 -13.25 -19.42 7.69
CA VAL A 107 -13.00 -20.69 6.98
C VAL A 107 -12.62 -21.81 7.95
N THR A 108 -11.86 -21.50 9.01
CA THR A 108 -11.45 -22.50 10.01
C THR A 108 -12.54 -22.85 11.02
N SER A 109 -13.46 -21.93 11.34
CA SER A 109 -14.60 -22.23 12.21
C SER A 109 -15.76 -22.97 11.51
N ALA A 110 -15.78 -22.99 10.17
CA ALA A 110 -16.80 -23.68 9.38
C ALA A 110 -16.41 -25.12 9.00
N LYS A 111 -15.30 -25.64 9.56
CA LYS A 111 -14.78 -26.99 9.33
C LYS A 111 -14.90 -27.83 10.59
#